data_AF-A0A5R9JAF8-F1
#
_entry.id   AF-A0A5R9JAF8-F1
#
_cell.length_a   1.000
_cell.length_b   1.000
_cell.length_c   1.000
_cell.angle_alpha   90.00
_cell.angle_beta   90.00
_cell.angle_gamma   90.00
#
_symmetry.space_group_name_H-M   'P 1'
#
loop_
_entity.id
_entity.type
_entity.pdbx_description
1 polymer ?
#
loop_
_entity_poly.entity_id
_entity_poly.type
_entity_poly.pdbx_seq_one_letter_code
_entity_poly.pdbx_strand_id
1 'polypeptide(L)'
;MRTIASLTLATLVGAATLAAPLRASAQPYPPIPAPRYEVVPVAPGPAYAWRAGGWRWDGRGYVWVPGAYVVRHAGYHQWVPGHWGRLGRWIPAHWR
;
A
#
# COMPACT_ATOMS: atom_id res chain seq x y z
N MET A 1 13.35 24.29 65.45
CA MET A 1 14.69 24.06 64.87
C MET A 1 14.83 22.58 64.55
N ARG A 2 15.05 22.24 63.25
CA ARG A 2 15.70 21.01 62.70
C ARG A 2 14.92 19.67 62.86
N THR A 3 14.76 18.73 61.92
CA THR A 3 14.90 18.55 60.45
C THR A 3 14.40 17.11 60.14
N ILE A 4 13.51 16.94 59.14
CA ILE A 4 13.47 15.96 58.00
C ILE A 4 13.45 14.42 58.24
N ALA A 5 12.46 13.73 57.66
CA ALA A 5 12.59 12.53 56.77
C ALA A 5 11.19 12.08 56.27
N SER A 6 10.71 12.53 55.11
CA SER A 6 10.84 11.88 53.79
C SER A 6 10.17 10.52 53.64
N LEU A 7 9.08 10.45 52.87
CA LEU A 7 8.90 9.43 51.83
C LEU A 7 7.83 9.89 50.84
N THR A 8 8.34 10.42 49.73
CA THR A 8 7.63 10.74 48.49
C THR A 8 7.04 9.47 47.88
N LEU A 9 5.71 9.37 47.81
CA LEU A 9 5.06 8.35 47.00
C LEU A 9 4.82 8.94 45.60
N ALA A 10 5.50 8.36 44.62
CA ALA A 10 5.45 8.73 43.22
C ALA A 10 4.06 8.45 42.62
N THR A 11 3.37 9.49 42.18
CA THR A 11 2.13 9.34 41.41
C THR A 11 2.49 9.13 39.94
N LEU A 12 2.12 7.95 39.41
CA LEU A 12 2.30 7.56 38.01
C LEU A 12 1.76 8.63 37.04
N VAL A 13 2.60 9.06 36.11
CA VAL A 13 2.15 9.78 34.91
C VAL A 13 1.45 8.76 34.01
N GLY A 14 0.12 8.84 33.92
CA GLY A 14 -0.66 8.07 32.97
C GLY A 14 -0.34 8.52 31.55
N ALA A 15 0.26 7.63 30.76
CA ALA A 15 0.49 7.86 29.33
C ALA A 15 -0.87 7.89 28.61
N ALA A 16 -1.34 9.09 28.27
CA ALA A 16 -2.48 9.25 27.39
C ALA A 16 -2.07 8.83 25.98
N THR A 17 -2.41 7.60 25.59
CA THR A 17 -2.36 7.18 24.19
C THR A 17 -3.39 7.99 23.42
N LEU A 18 -2.96 9.05 22.73
CA LEU A 18 -3.77 9.72 21.72
C LEU A 18 -3.99 8.73 20.56
N ALA A 19 -5.06 7.94 20.65
CA ALA A 19 -5.60 7.23 19.51
C ALA A 19 -6.12 8.28 18.52
N ALA A 20 -5.26 8.71 17.60
CA ALA A 20 -5.69 9.56 16.49
C ALA A 20 -6.80 8.81 15.73
N PRO A 21 -7.97 9.42 15.48
CA PRO A 21 -8.97 8.78 14.66
C PRO A 21 -8.36 8.60 13.27
N LEU A 22 -8.12 7.35 12.87
CA LEU A 22 -7.97 7.00 11.46
C LEU A 22 -9.25 7.49 10.79
N ARG A 23 -9.19 8.65 10.13
CA ARG A 23 -10.24 9.07 9.21
C ARG A 23 -10.16 8.10 8.04
N ALA A 24 -10.77 6.93 8.20
CA ALA A 24 -11.16 6.11 7.09
C ALA A 24 -12.07 7.01 6.25
N SER A 25 -11.54 7.50 5.13
CA SER A 25 -12.37 7.93 4.02
C SER A 25 -13.45 6.85 3.90
N ALA A 26 -14.72 7.22 4.01
CA ALA A 26 -15.82 6.32 3.70
C ALA A 26 -15.78 6.07 2.19
N GLN A 27 -14.77 5.32 1.77
CA GLN A 27 -14.63 4.82 0.43
C GLN A 27 -15.88 3.98 0.22
N PRO A 28 -16.70 4.23 -0.80
CA PRO A 28 -17.90 3.43 -1.07
C PRO A 28 -17.57 1.97 -1.40
N TYR A 29 -16.28 1.63 -1.47
CA TYR A 29 -15.72 0.32 -1.72
C TYR A 29 -14.94 -0.18 -0.50
N PRO A 30 -14.96 -1.50 -0.22
CA PRO A 30 -14.09 -2.09 0.80
C PRO A 30 -12.61 -1.78 0.51
N PRO A 31 -11.72 -1.90 1.52
CA PRO A 31 -10.28 -1.72 1.29
C PRO A 31 -9.75 -2.68 0.21
N ILE A 32 -8.92 -2.16 -0.70
CA ILE A 32 -8.26 -2.97 -1.75
C ILE A 32 -7.39 -4.04 -1.05
N PRO A 33 -7.48 -5.33 -1.44
CA PRO A 33 -6.64 -6.36 -0.87
C PRO A 33 -5.15 -6.12 -1.16
N ALA A 34 -4.27 -6.76 -0.39
CA ALA A 34 -2.83 -6.68 -0.65
C ALA A 34 -2.50 -7.07 -2.11
N PRO A 35 -1.49 -6.45 -2.74
CA PRO A 35 -1.00 -6.87 -4.05
C PRO A 35 -0.62 -8.35 -4.02
N ARG A 36 -1.02 -9.10 -5.05
CA ARG A 36 -0.56 -10.47 -5.24
C ARG A 36 0.71 -10.46 -6.08
N TYR A 37 1.67 -11.30 -5.71
CA TYR A 37 2.82 -11.58 -6.57
C TYR A 37 2.44 -12.67 -7.57
N GLU A 38 2.83 -12.47 -8.83
CA GLU A 38 2.60 -13.41 -9.91
C GLU A 38 3.94 -13.87 -10.49
N VAL A 39 4.05 -15.17 -10.77
CA VAL A 39 5.21 -15.71 -11.48
C VAL A 39 5.15 -15.21 -12.91
N VAL A 40 6.17 -14.46 -13.32
CA VAL A 40 6.27 -13.90 -14.68
C VAL A 40 6.66 -15.04 -15.64
N PRO A 41 5.82 -15.39 -16.63
CA PRO A 41 6.17 -16.41 -17.63
C PRO A 41 7.32 -15.96 -18.52
N VAL A 42 7.86 -16.82 -19.37
CA VAL A 42 8.87 -16.42 -20.38
C VAL A 42 8.24 -15.46 -21.40
N ALA A 43 8.97 -14.40 -21.77
CA ALA A 43 8.51 -13.42 -22.75
C ALA A 43 8.35 -14.04 -24.15
N PRO A 44 7.27 -13.74 -24.89
CA PRO A 44 7.10 -14.21 -26.27
C PRO A 44 8.17 -13.70 -27.24
N GLY A 45 8.83 -12.59 -26.91
CA GLY A 45 9.89 -12.00 -27.72
C GLY A 45 10.40 -10.68 -27.15
N PRO A 46 11.45 -10.08 -27.76
CA PRO A 46 12.10 -8.88 -27.26
C PRO A 46 11.20 -7.63 -27.31
N ALA A 47 10.17 -7.63 -28.16
CA ALA A 47 9.24 -6.51 -28.27
C ALA A 47 8.22 -6.44 -27.11
N TYR A 48 8.17 -7.44 -26.22
CA TYR A 48 7.16 -7.51 -25.17
C TYR A 48 7.69 -7.01 -23.83
N ALA A 49 6.83 -6.33 -23.08
CA ALA A 49 7.03 -6.00 -21.68
C ALA A 49 5.95 -6.67 -20.82
N TRP A 50 6.34 -7.13 -19.63
CA TRP A 50 5.40 -7.71 -18.67
C TRP A 50 4.55 -6.61 -18.03
N ARG A 51 3.23 -6.63 -18.27
CA ARG A 51 2.25 -5.81 -17.58
C ARG A 51 1.72 -6.60 -16.39
N ALA A 52 2.12 -6.22 -15.17
CA ALA A 52 1.66 -6.88 -13.96
C ALA A 52 0.13 -6.85 -13.82
N GLY A 53 -0.43 -7.93 -13.27
CA GLY A 53 -1.83 -8.05 -12.93
C GLY A 53 -2.25 -7.10 -11.81
N GLY A 54 -3.54 -7.08 -11.50
CA GLY A 54 -4.07 -6.22 -10.45
C GLY A 54 -5.50 -6.53 -10.06
N TRP A 55 -5.93 -5.93 -8.96
CA TRP A 55 -7.31 -5.98 -8.51
C TRP A 55 -8.19 -5.07 -9.35
N ARG A 56 -9.27 -5.62 -9.91
CA ARG A 56 -10.33 -4.89 -10.61
C ARG A 56 -11.62 -4.97 -9.80
N TRP A 57 -12.33 -3.85 -9.66
CA TRP A 57 -13.67 -3.87 -9.08
C TRP A 57 -14.69 -4.36 -10.13
N ASP A 58 -15.53 -5.33 -9.78
CA ASP A 58 -16.55 -5.89 -10.68
C ASP A 58 -17.99 -5.43 -10.37
N GLY A 59 -18.17 -4.52 -9.39
CA GLY A 59 -19.47 -4.09 -8.89
C GLY A 59 -19.86 -4.74 -7.56
N ARG A 60 -19.26 -5.87 -7.19
CA ARG A 60 -19.53 -6.61 -5.95
C ARG A 60 -18.28 -6.81 -5.10
N GLY A 61 -17.11 -6.93 -5.73
CA GLY A 61 -15.85 -7.17 -5.05
C GLY A 61 -14.65 -6.88 -5.92
N TYR A 62 -13.46 -7.07 -5.33
CA TYR A 62 -12.21 -7.05 -6.08
C TYR A 62 -11.92 -8.44 -6.66
N VAL A 63 -11.77 -8.50 -7.98
CA VAL A 63 -11.33 -9.69 -8.71
C VAL A 63 -9.90 -9.52 -9.19
N TRP A 64 -9.09 -10.58 -9.08
CA TRP A 64 -7.71 -10.56 -9.58
C TRP A 64 -7.73 -10.71 -11.09
N VAL A 65 -7.10 -9.78 -11.80
CA VAL A 65 -6.84 -9.87 -13.24
C VAL A 65 -5.36 -10.20 -13.42
N PRO A 66 -5.01 -11.36 -14.00
CA PRO A 66 -3.62 -11.74 -14.26
C PRO A 66 -2.89 -10.72 -15.12
N GLY A 67 -1.57 -10.68 -14.97
CA GLY A 67 -0.69 -9.93 -15.84
C GLY A 67 -0.68 -10.47 -17.26
N ALA A 68 -0.15 -9.68 -18.18
CA ALA A 68 -0.01 -10.07 -19.57
C ALA A 68 1.23 -9.45 -20.20
N TYR A 69 1.81 -10.15 -21.17
CA TYR A 69 2.78 -9.53 -22.06
C TYR A 69 2.06 -8.58 -23.02
N VAL A 70 2.57 -7.35 -23.11
CA VAL A 70 2.08 -6.32 -24.03
C VAL A 70 3.22 -5.84 -24.91
N VAL A 71 2.92 -5.47 -26.15
CA VAL A 71 3.92 -4.91 -27.07
C VAL A 71 4.37 -3.55 -26.54
N ARG A 72 5.68 -3.30 -26.50
CA ARG A 72 6.23 -2.00 -26.12
C ARG A 72 5.86 -0.96 -27.17
N HIS A 73 5.30 0.17 -26.73
CA HIS A 73 5.09 1.34 -27.60
C HIS A 73 6.37 2.17 -27.67
N ALA A 74 6.61 2.83 -28.80
CA ALA A 74 7.76 3.71 -28.97
C ALA A 74 7.77 4.80 -27.88
N GLY A 75 8.86 4.89 -27.12
CA GLY A 75 9.01 5.84 -26.01
C GLY A 75 8.71 5.28 -24.60
N TYR A 76 8.23 4.04 -24.47
CA TYR A 76 8.02 3.40 -23.18
C TYR A 76 8.83 2.10 -23.06
N HIS A 77 9.57 1.97 -21.96
CA HIS A 77 10.60 0.93 -21.81
C HIS A 77 10.20 -0.09 -20.75
N GLN A 78 9.49 0.36 -19.71
CA GLN A 78 9.20 -0.43 -18.53
C GLN A 78 7.77 -0.19 -18.04
N TRP A 79 7.04 -1.28 -17.81
CA TRP A 79 5.80 -1.22 -17.03
C TRP A 79 6.14 -1.16 -15.54
N VAL A 80 5.59 -0.16 -14.85
CA VAL A 80 5.70 -0.01 -13.41
C VAL A 80 4.37 -0.45 -12.78
N PRO A 81 4.36 -1.53 -11.98
CA PRO A 81 3.17 -1.93 -11.24
C PRO A 81 2.71 -0.80 -10.30
N GLY A 82 1.40 -0.75 -10.05
CA GLY A 82 0.86 0.16 -9.04
C GLY A 82 1.46 -0.17 -7.68
N HIS A 83 1.86 0.86 -6.94
CA HIS A 83 2.53 0.69 -5.66
C HIS A 83 2.17 1.82 -4.70
N TRP A 84 2.33 1.55 -3.40
CA TRP A 84 2.22 2.58 -2.38
C TRP A 84 3.45 3.48 -2.43
N GLY A 85 3.24 4.77 -2.67
CA GLY A 85 4.30 5.77 -2.53
C GLY A 85 4.64 6.00 -1.06
N ARG A 86 5.82 6.57 -0.78
CA ARG A 86 6.30 6.87 0.59
C ARG A 86 5.34 7.68 1.46
N LEU A 87 4.40 8.42 0.86
CA LEU A 87 3.42 9.24 1.54
C LEU A 87 2.06 8.54 1.75
N GLY A 88 1.99 7.21 1.58
CA GLY A 88 0.74 6.45 1.74
C GLY A 88 -0.28 6.69 0.62
N ARG A 89 0.12 7.37 -0.47
CA ARG A 89 -0.72 7.50 -1.67
C ARG A 89 -0.51 6.29 -2.57
N TRP A 90 -1.58 5.79 -3.16
CA TRP A 90 -1.49 4.83 -4.24
C TRP A 90 -0.98 5.51 -5.52
N ILE A 91 0.06 4.97 -6.13
CA ILE A 91 0.54 5.38 -7.45
C ILE A 91 -0.02 4.35 -8.45
N PRO A 92 -0.90 4.76 -9.38
CA PRO A 92 -1.43 3.85 -10.40
C PRO A 92 -0.31 3.22 -11.23
N ALA A 93 -0.57 2.02 -11.73
CA ALA A 93 0.33 1.39 -12.69
C ALA A 93 0.46 2.26 -13.94
N HIS A 94 1.67 2.40 -14.46
CA HIS A 94 1.96 3.29 -15.58
C HIS A 94 3.17 2.81 -16.36
N TRP A 95 3.31 3.36 -17.56
CA TRP A 95 4.50 3.20 -18.36
C TRP A 95 5.57 4.22 -17.96
N ARG A 96 6.83 3.76 -17.96
CA ARG A 96 8.04 4.56 -17.78
C ARG A 96 8.96 4.43 -18.99
#